data_AF-A0A1B6F7M1-F1
#
_entry.id   AF-A0A1B6F7M1-F1
#
_cell.length_a   1.000
_cell.length_b   1.000
_cell.length_c   1.000
_cell.angle_alpha   90.00
_cell.angle_beta   90.00
_cell.angle_gamma   90.00
#
_symmetry.space_group_name_H-M   'P 1'
#
loop_
_entity.id
_entity.type
_entity.pdbx_description
1 polymer ?
#
loop_
_entity_poly.entity_id
_entity_poly.type
_entity_poly.pdbx_seq_one_letter_code
_entity_poly.pdbx_strand_id
1 'polypeptide(L)'
;TSFNPFPCHKVIIETFFSDHTAPIISLQNLTAPKRENNVKTQKKRMFSHKNVENFKSLLQKENWDPVFVNHPENNSSKKYKIFRYKTIKGQTRHDKGWFTTGLRVSASKKRELHILSKSSTDIEFKTYVASYKKIFKKCVKHAKIMYNSSKIKNSRNKSKMAWNIIKKETGAKIKHHSVSEINVDGRL
;
A
#
# COMPACT_ATOMS: atom_id res chain seq x y z
N THR A 1 -7.93 -29.34 16.87
CA THR A 1 -7.05 -28.21 17.26
C THR A 1 -7.93 -27.10 17.79
N SER A 2 -7.97 -26.96 19.12
CA SER A 2 -8.77 -25.94 19.81
C SER A 2 -8.24 -24.54 19.51
N PHE A 3 -9.09 -23.69 18.94
CA PHE A 3 -8.81 -22.27 18.76
C PHE A 3 -8.89 -21.63 20.14
N ASN A 4 -7.76 -21.18 20.69
CA ASN A 4 -7.76 -20.46 21.96
C ASN A 4 -8.20 -19.01 21.66
N PRO A 5 -9.41 -18.57 22.06
CA PRO A 5 -9.84 -17.21 21.79
C PRO A 5 -9.00 -16.27 22.67
N PHE A 6 -8.26 -15.36 22.02
CA PHE A 6 -7.62 -14.25 22.71
C PHE A 6 -8.68 -13.52 23.56
N PRO A 7 -8.36 -13.08 24.79
CA PRO A 7 -9.28 -12.28 25.59
C PRO A 7 -9.58 -10.98 24.84
N CYS A 8 -10.78 -10.92 24.26
CA CYS A 8 -11.29 -9.77 23.52
C CYS A 8 -12.36 -9.13 24.40
N HIS A 9 -12.05 -7.95 24.96
CA HIS A 9 -13.04 -7.18 25.69
C HIS A 9 -13.87 -6.35 24.69
N LYS A 10 -15.15 -6.69 24.57
CA LYS A 10 -16.11 -5.97 23.73
C LYS A 10 -16.87 -4.99 24.62
N VAL A 11 -16.70 -3.69 24.37
CA VAL A 11 -17.51 -2.65 24.99
C VAL A 11 -18.43 -2.08 23.92
N ILE A 12 -19.73 -2.07 24.22
CA ILE A 12 -20.73 -1.40 23.40
C ILE A 12 -20.83 0.02 23.96
N ILE A 13 -20.51 1.02 23.14
CA ILE A 13 -20.76 2.42 23.49
C ILE A 13 -22.00 2.85 22.73
N GLU A 14 -23.03 3.25 23.46
CA GLU A 14 -24.14 4.01 22.89
C GLU A 14 -23.64 5.41 22.59
N THR A 15 -23.33 5.66 21.31
CA THR A 15 -22.79 6.96 20.90
C THR A 15 -23.87 8.02 20.78
N PHE A 16 -25.17 7.67 20.85
CA PHE A 16 -26.34 8.56 20.65
C PHE A 16 -26.32 9.43 19.37
N PHE A 17 -25.35 9.23 18.48
CA PHE A 17 -25.18 9.95 17.22
C PHE A 17 -25.72 9.16 16.00
N SER A 18 -26.08 7.88 16.18
CA SER A 18 -26.70 7.00 15.17
C SER A 18 -27.41 5.84 15.88
N ASP A 19 -28.47 5.34 15.24
CA ASP A 19 -29.21 4.10 15.52
C ASP A 19 -28.38 2.81 15.43
N HIS A 20 -27.09 2.92 15.10
CA HIS A 20 -26.15 1.80 15.08
C HIS A 20 -25.17 1.88 16.24
N THR A 21 -25.30 0.96 17.20
CA THR A 21 -24.30 0.75 18.26
C THR A 21 -22.94 0.46 17.62
N ALA A 22 -21.92 1.25 17.92
CA ALA A 22 -20.57 1.03 17.40
C ALA A 22 -19.80 0.07 18.35
N PRO A 23 -19.48 -1.16 17.95
CA PRO A 23 -18.69 -2.04 18.79
C PRO A 23 -17.22 -1.58 18.79
N ILE A 24 -16.68 -1.30 19.97
CA ILE A 24 -15.24 -1.08 20.14
C ILE A 24 -14.60 -2.40 20.57
N ILE A 25 -13.58 -2.79 19.81
CA ILE A 25 -12.79 -4.00 20.08
C ILE A 25 -11.45 -3.55 20.64
N SER A 26 -11.18 -3.86 21.91
CA SER A 26 -9.87 -3.65 22.53
C SER A 26 -9.05 -4.93 22.42
N LEU A 27 -7.99 -4.88 21.60
CA LEU A 27 -7.06 -5.99 21.41
C LEU A 27 -5.85 -5.80 22.32
N GLN A 28 -5.81 -6.54 23.42
CA GLN A 28 -4.66 -6.57 24.33
C GLN A 28 -3.68 -7.67 23.91
N ASN A 29 -2.39 -7.48 24.22
CA ASN A 29 -1.32 -8.48 24.04
C ASN A 29 -1.09 -8.94 22.59
N LEU A 30 -1.18 -8.04 21.61
CA LEU A 30 -0.72 -8.31 20.25
C LEU A 30 0.81 -8.36 20.22
N THR A 31 1.40 -9.51 20.50
CA THR A 31 2.81 -9.75 20.17
C THR A 31 2.94 -9.76 18.66
N ALA A 32 3.50 -8.69 18.08
CA ALA A 32 3.73 -8.63 16.64
C ALA A 32 4.67 -9.78 16.26
N PRO A 33 4.28 -10.70 15.36
CA PRO A 33 5.17 -11.77 14.93
C PRO A 33 6.44 -11.13 14.35
N LYS A 34 7.60 -11.65 14.78
CA LYS A 34 8.92 -11.24 14.25
C LYS A 34 8.82 -11.29 12.71
N ARG A 35 9.16 -10.18 12.04
CA ARG A 35 9.10 -10.09 10.58
C ARG A 35 10.19 -10.99 9.99
N GLU A 36 9.87 -12.25 9.73
CA GLU A 36 10.67 -13.05 8.83
C GLU A 36 10.61 -12.45 7.43
N ASN A 37 11.76 -12.39 6.76
CA ASN A 37 11.92 -11.84 5.40
C ASN A 37 11.30 -12.75 4.32
N ASN A 38 10.51 -13.74 4.72
CA ASN A 38 9.83 -14.65 3.82
C ASN A 38 8.75 -13.90 3.03
N VAL A 39 8.70 -14.18 1.73
CA VAL A 39 7.70 -13.67 0.79
C VAL A 39 6.31 -13.92 1.37
N LYS A 40 5.69 -12.87 1.93
CA LYS A 40 4.38 -13.00 2.57
C LYS A 40 3.35 -13.37 1.52
N THR A 41 2.92 -14.62 1.51
CA THR A 41 1.76 -15.05 0.75
C THR A 41 0.52 -14.43 1.38
N GLN A 42 -0.26 -13.70 0.59
CA GLN A 42 -1.52 -13.12 1.05
C GLN A 42 -2.67 -13.73 0.25
N LYS A 43 -3.71 -14.17 0.95
CA LYS A 43 -4.99 -14.52 0.31
C LYS A 43 -5.70 -13.22 -0.04
N LYS A 44 -5.91 -12.98 -1.33
CA LYS A 44 -6.66 -11.81 -1.82
C LYS A 44 -7.82 -12.27 -2.70
N ARG A 45 -8.94 -11.54 -2.63
CA ARG A 45 -10.06 -11.72 -3.55
C ARG A 45 -9.67 -11.17 -4.92
N MET A 46 -10.04 -11.87 -5.98
CA MET A 46 -9.75 -11.45 -7.35
C MET A 46 -10.91 -10.66 -7.95
N PHE A 47 -10.70 -9.36 -8.15
CA PHE A 47 -11.62 -8.45 -8.81
C PHE A 47 -11.20 -8.20 -10.27
N SER A 48 -10.95 -9.27 -11.03
CA SER A 48 -10.71 -9.14 -12.48
C SER A 48 -11.99 -8.68 -13.18
N HIS A 49 -11.85 -7.98 -14.32
CA HIS A 49 -12.99 -7.53 -15.12
C HIS A 49 -13.99 -8.68 -15.39
N LYS A 50 -13.50 -9.84 -15.82
CA LYS A 50 -14.32 -11.06 -16.00
C LYS A 50 -15.10 -11.49 -14.74
N ASN A 51 -14.50 -11.38 -13.55
CA ASN A 51 -15.16 -11.78 -12.30
C ASN A 51 -16.23 -10.76 -11.90
N VAL A 52 -15.98 -9.47 -12.16
CA VAL A 52 -16.93 -8.39 -11.90
C VAL A 52 -18.11 -8.51 -12.85
N GLU A 53 -17.89 -8.73 -14.14
CA GLU A 53 -18.98 -8.92 -15.12
C GLU A 53 -19.78 -10.19 -14.83
N ASN A 54 -19.13 -11.29 -14.46
CA ASN A 54 -19.82 -12.50 -14.02
C ASN A 54 -20.64 -12.28 -12.72
N PHE A 55 -20.14 -11.45 -11.81
CA PHE A 55 -20.89 -11.08 -10.61
C PHE A 55 -22.13 -10.24 -10.96
N LYS A 56 -22.00 -9.25 -11.84
CA LYS A 56 -23.13 -8.43 -12.31
C LYS A 56 -24.19 -9.27 -13.02
N SER A 57 -23.79 -10.19 -13.89
CA SER A 57 -24.75 -11.05 -14.61
C SER A 57 -25.49 -12.01 -13.69
N LEU A 58 -24.84 -12.48 -12.62
CA LEU A 58 -25.50 -13.30 -11.60
C LEU A 58 -26.48 -12.47 -10.74
N LEU A 59 -26.09 -11.24 -10.36
CA LEU A 59 -26.98 -10.32 -9.65
C LEU A 59 -28.25 -9.97 -10.43
N GLN A 60 -28.12 -9.76 -11.74
CA GLN A 60 -29.25 -9.43 -12.63
C GLN A 60 -30.26 -10.57 -12.76
N LYS A 61 -29.83 -11.83 -12.56
CA LYS A 61 -30.67 -13.02 -12.66
C LYS A 61 -31.31 -13.40 -11.31
N GLU A 62 -30.97 -12.69 -10.25
CA GLU A 62 -31.40 -13.02 -8.91
C GLU A 62 -32.80 -12.45 -8.64
N ASN A 63 -33.72 -13.29 -8.16
CA ASN A 63 -34.95 -12.81 -7.58
C ASN A 63 -34.74 -12.44 -6.10
N TRP A 64 -35.02 -11.19 -5.76
CA TRP A 64 -34.89 -10.63 -4.43
C TRP A 64 -36.19 -10.66 -3.62
N ASP A 65 -37.35 -10.98 -4.24
CA ASP A 65 -38.66 -11.05 -3.58
C ASP A 65 -38.64 -11.87 -2.28
N PRO A 66 -37.98 -13.05 -2.21
CA PRO A 66 -37.94 -13.85 -0.98
C PRO A 66 -37.16 -13.20 0.17
N VAL A 67 -36.26 -12.26 -0.12
CA VAL A 67 -35.49 -11.51 0.90
C VAL A 67 -36.37 -10.43 1.55
N PHE A 68 -37.32 -9.88 0.79
CA PHE A 68 -38.26 -8.88 1.31
C PHE A 68 -39.43 -9.52 2.07
N VAL A 69 -39.78 -10.76 1.75
CA VAL A 69 -40.90 -11.49 2.36
C VAL A 69 -40.48 -12.30 3.60
N ASN A 70 -39.28 -12.90 3.61
CA ASN A 70 -38.83 -13.76 4.71
C ASN A 70 -37.78 -13.06 5.60
N HIS A 71 -38.03 -13.06 6.91
CA HIS A 71 -37.13 -12.56 7.96
C HIS A 71 -35.72 -13.20 7.86
N PRO A 72 -34.64 -12.54 8.33
CA PRO A 72 -33.34 -12.47 7.69
C PRO A 72 -32.44 -13.63 8.16
N GLU A 73 -32.89 -14.88 8.02
CA GLU A 73 -32.01 -16.04 8.22
C GLU A 73 -31.30 -16.44 6.91
N ASN A 74 -31.32 -15.57 5.92
CA ASN A 74 -30.80 -15.90 4.60
C ASN A 74 -29.28 -15.77 4.57
N ASN A 75 -28.62 -16.93 4.46
CA ASN A 75 -27.19 -17.18 4.21
C ASN A 75 -26.68 -16.54 2.90
N SER A 76 -26.93 -15.24 2.68
CA SER A 76 -26.52 -14.46 1.50
C SER A 76 -25.01 -14.55 1.26
N SER A 77 -24.22 -14.67 2.33
CA SER A 77 -22.77 -14.82 2.28
C SER A 77 -22.29 -16.13 1.62
N LYS A 78 -23.09 -17.20 1.64
CA LYS A 78 -22.72 -18.49 1.04
C LYS A 78 -23.04 -18.56 -0.46
N LYS A 79 -24.02 -17.76 -0.93
CA LYS A 79 -24.52 -17.80 -2.31
C LYS A 79 -23.53 -17.21 -3.32
N TYR A 80 -22.76 -16.19 -2.93
CA TYR A 80 -21.83 -15.48 -3.81
C TYR A 80 -20.35 -15.83 -3.57
N LYS A 81 -19.97 -17.11 -3.75
CA LYS A 81 -18.55 -17.54 -3.80
C LYS A 81 -17.83 -17.14 -5.12
N ILE A 82 -18.27 -16.06 -5.76
CA ILE A 82 -17.80 -15.61 -7.08
C ILE A 82 -16.39 -15.02 -6.97
N PHE A 83 -16.10 -14.33 -5.87
CA PHE A 83 -14.77 -13.80 -5.57
C PHE A 83 -13.92 -14.82 -4.83
N ARG A 84 -13.47 -15.86 -5.54
CA ARG A 84 -12.54 -16.86 -4.98
C ARG A 84 -11.26 -16.17 -4.48
N TYR A 85 -10.83 -16.56 -3.29
CA TYR A 85 -9.53 -16.17 -2.77
C TYR A 85 -8.45 -16.87 -3.58
N LYS A 86 -7.46 -16.11 -4.06
CA LYS A 86 -6.21 -16.68 -4.56
C LYS A 86 -5.06 -16.32 -3.64
N THR A 87 -4.16 -17.27 -3.45
CA THR A 87 -2.88 -17.03 -2.80
C THR A 87 -2.00 -16.28 -3.77
N ILE A 88 -1.68 -15.03 -3.45
CA ILE A 88 -0.76 -14.22 -4.24
C ILE A 88 0.55 -14.13 -3.46
N LYS A 89 1.65 -14.46 -4.13
CA LYS A 89 3.00 -14.21 -3.59
C LYS A 89 3.14 -12.69 -3.42
N GLY A 90 3.43 -12.24 -2.21
CA GLY A 90 3.75 -10.84 -1.98
C GLY A 90 4.94 -10.45 -2.86
N GLN A 91 4.84 -9.32 -3.56
CA GLN A 91 6.04 -8.78 -4.19
C GLN A 91 7.02 -8.43 -3.07
N THR A 92 8.25 -8.93 -3.18
CA THR A 92 9.33 -8.44 -2.34
C THR A 92 9.41 -6.94 -2.59
N ARG A 93 9.41 -6.15 -1.51
CA ARG A 93 9.69 -4.73 -1.65
C ARG A 93 11.10 -4.67 -2.20
N HIS A 94 11.25 -4.29 -3.47
CA HIS A 94 12.57 -4.03 -4.03
C HIS A 94 13.28 -3.07 -3.09
N ASP A 95 14.40 -3.53 -2.54
CA ASP A 95 15.16 -2.70 -1.64
C ASP A 95 15.60 -1.46 -2.42
N LYS A 96 15.27 -0.30 -1.86
CA LYS A 96 15.72 0.96 -2.42
C LYS A 96 17.16 1.06 -1.97
N GLY A 97 18.11 0.59 -2.76
CA GLY A 97 19.54 0.51 -2.36
C GLY A 97 20.17 1.82 -1.87
N TRP A 98 19.50 2.97 -2.03
CA TRP A 98 19.88 4.25 -1.43
C TRP A 98 19.36 4.47 0.00
N PHE A 99 18.46 3.62 0.51
CA PHE A 99 17.76 3.78 1.79
C PHE A 99 18.47 3.03 2.92
N THR A 100 19.45 3.71 3.52
CA THR A 100 20.33 3.17 4.55
C THR A 100 19.63 2.90 5.88
N THR A 101 20.27 2.12 6.76
CA THR A 101 19.81 1.88 8.14
C THR A 101 19.67 3.18 8.93
N GLY A 102 20.61 4.12 8.80
CA GLY A 102 20.51 5.43 9.41
C GLY A 102 19.27 6.21 8.95
N LEU A 103 18.97 6.21 7.65
CA LEU A 103 17.74 6.81 7.13
C LEU A 103 16.47 6.11 7.64
N ARG A 104 16.52 4.79 7.87
CA ARG A 104 15.41 4.04 8.44
C ARG A 104 15.14 4.46 9.89
N VAL A 105 16.19 4.57 10.71
CA VAL A 105 16.08 5.05 12.10
C VAL A 105 15.54 6.49 12.12
N SER A 106 16.11 7.38 11.32
CA SER A 106 15.64 8.78 11.25
C SER A 106 14.23 8.89 10.70
N ALA A 107 13.80 8.01 9.80
CA ALA A 107 12.42 7.97 9.30
C ALA A 107 11.42 7.56 10.39
N SER A 108 11.77 6.57 11.22
CA SER A 108 10.97 6.16 12.38
C SER A 108 10.86 7.30 13.39
N LYS A 109 11.99 7.91 13.79
CA LYS A 109 11.99 9.04 14.71
C LYS A 109 11.20 10.23 14.17
N LYS A 110 11.32 10.55 12.87
CA LYS A 110 10.51 11.58 12.22
C LYS A 110 9.00 11.30 12.39
N ARG A 111 8.60 10.03 12.25
CA ARG A 111 7.19 9.62 12.36
C ARG A 111 6.69 9.77 13.79
N GLU A 112 7.47 9.33 14.77
CA GLU A 112 7.16 9.51 16.20
C GLU A 112 7.01 10.99 16.54
N LEU A 113 8.00 11.80 16.19
CA LEU A 113 7.99 13.25 16.41
C LEU A 113 6.79 13.93 15.74
N HIS A 114 6.40 13.49 14.54
CA HIS A 114 5.23 14.04 13.87
C HIS A 114 3.92 13.66 14.56
N ILE A 115 3.81 12.48 15.16
CA ILE A 115 2.62 12.07 15.92
C ILE A 115 2.54 12.91 17.19
N LEU A 116 3.63 13.01 17.95
CA LEU A 116 3.71 13.82 19.17
C LEU A 116 3.42 15.30 18.91
N SER A 117 3.85 15.84 17.75
CA SER A 117 3.61 17.24 17.42
C SER A 117 2.14 17.60 17.21
N LYS A 118 1.25 16.61 17.05
CA LYS A 118 -0.19 16.86 16.84
C LYS A 118 -0.91 17.21 18.15
N SER A 119 -0.48 16.63 19.26
CA SER A 119 -1.07 16.86 20.58
C SER A 119 -0.32 17.88 21.43
N SER A 120 0.87 18.29 21.00
CA SER A 120 1.69 19.27 21.72
C SER A 120 1.23 20.71 21.45
N THR A 121 1.19 21.53 22.49
CA THR A 121 0.96 22.99 22.42
C THR A 121 2.26 23.80 22.35
N ASP A 122 3.38 23.20 22.77
CA ASP A 122 4.69 23.85 22.84
C ASP A 122 5.22 24.26 21.45
N ILE A 123 5.56 25.54 21.32
CA ILE A 123 6.07 26.16 20.10
C ILE A 123 7.51 25.76 19.80
N GLU A 124 8.34 25.57 20.83
CA GLU A 124 9.75 25.20 20.66
C GLU A 124 9.84 23.77 20.12
N PHE A 125 9.06 22.86 20.71
CA PHE A 125 8.94 21.50 20.22
C PHE A 125 8.46 21.44 18.76
N LYS A 126 7.43 22.23 18.38
CA LYS A 126 6.96 22.29 16.98
C LYS A 126 8.05 22.77 16.03
N THR A 127 8.83 23.77 16.45
CA THR A 127 9.96 24.31 15.68
C THR A 127 11.06 23.27 15.52
N TYR A 128 11.39 22.54 16.57
CA TYR A 128 12.32 21.40 16.53
C TYR A 128 11.86 20.34 15.52
N VAL A 129 10.59 19.93 15.56
CA VAL A 129 10.02 18.92 14.64
C VAL A 129 10.08 19.39 13.19
N ALA A 130 9.83 20.67 12.93
CA ALA A 130 9.95 21.27 11.59
C ALA A 130 11.40 21.22 11.08
N SER A 131 12.36 21.61 11.92
CA SER A 131 13.80 21.54 11.63
C SER A 131 14.26 20.11 11.37
N TYR A 132 13.82 19.15 12.20
CA TYR A 132 14.10 17.73 12.00
C TYR A 132 13.59 17.23 10.64
N LYS A 133 12.35 17.57 10.27
CA LYS A 133 11.78 17.23 8.95
C LYS A 133 12.61 17.82 7.81
N LYS A 134 13.12 19.05 7.95
CA LYS A 134 13.98 19.71 6.95
C LYS A 134 15.32 18.99 6.80
N ILE A 135 15.98 18.66 7.89
CA ILE A 135 17.26 17.91 7.88
C ILE A 135 17.05 16.53 7.26
N PHE A 136 16.00 15.81 7.67
CA PHE A 136 15.69 14.49 7.10
C PHE A 136 15.50 14.55 5.58
N LYS A 137 14.79 15.55 5.06
CA LYS A 137 14.63 15.76 3.61
C LYS A 137 15.99 15.95 2.92
N LYS A 138 16.90 16.73 3.51
CA LYS A 138 18.27 16.90 2.98
C LYS A 138 19.02 15.56 2.96
N CYS A 139 19.01 14.81 4.07
CA CYS A 139 19.66 13.50 4.13
C CYS A 139 19.15 12.53 3.04
N VAL A 140 17.82 12.48 2.83
CA VAL A 140 17.22 11.66 1.76
C VAL A 140 17.70 12.10 0.38
N LYS A 141 17.75 13.41 0.11
CA LYS A 141 18.26 13.93 -1.16
C LYS A 141 19.71 13.51 -1.39
N HIS A 142 20.58 13.70 -0.40
CA HIS A 142 21.99 13.34 -0.49
C HIS A 142 22.19 11.83 -0.71
N ALA A 143 21.45 10.99 0.02
CA ALA A 143 21.56 9.54 -0.14
C ALA A 143 21.18 9.07 -1.55
N LYS A 144 20.11 9.65 -2.14
CA LYS A 144 19.74 9.38 -3.54
C LYS A 144 20.81 9.81 -4.53
N ILE A 145 21.35 11.03 -4.36
CA ILE A 145 22.42 11.56 -5.24
C ILE A 145 23.63 10.62 -5.16
N MET A 146 24.12 10.34 -3.96
CA MET A 146 25.29 9.50 -3.74
C MET A 146 25.12 8.10 -4.36
N TYR A 147 23.97 7.48 -4.15
CA TYR A 147 23.66 6.17 -4.74
C TYR A 147 23.65 6.21 -6.27
N ASN A 148 22.96 7.18 -6.88
CA ASN A 148 22.89 7.31 -8.33
C ASN A 148 24.25 7.65 -8.94
N SER A 149 25.01 8.56 -8.34
CA SER A 149 26.35 8.93 -8.79
C SER A 149 27.30 7.74 -8.75
N SER A 150 27.29 6.97 -7.65
CA SER A 150 28.07 5.73 -7.53
C SER A 150 27.67 4.73 -8.62
N LYS A 151 26.36 4.56 -8.83
CA LYS A 151 25.83 3.64 -9.85
C LYS A 151 26.24 4.00 -11.28
N ILE A 152 26.25 5.30 -11.62
CA ILE A 152 26.71 5.77 -12.93
C ILE A 152 28.23 5.59 -13.05
N LYS A 153 28.99 6.02 -12.04
CA LYS A 153 30.46 5.93 -12.02
C LYS A 153 30.96 4.49 -12.22
N ASN A 154 30.30 3.53 -11.57
CA ASN A 154 30.68 2.11 -11.60
C ASN A 154 30.07 1.35 -12.79
N SER A 155 29.31 2.01 -13.66
CA SER A 155 28.70 1.34 -14.82
C SER A 155 29.64 1.31 -16.03
N ARG A 156 29.64 0.20 -16.77
CA ARG A 156 30.41 0.06 -18.02
C ARG A 156 29.99 1.10 -19.08
N ASN A 157 28.71 1.42 -19.15
CA ASN A 157 28.17 2.46 -20.03
C ASN A 157 27.42 3.51 -19.20
N LYS A 158 28.10 4.64 -18.95
CA LYS A 158 27.63 5.75 -18.10
C LYS A 158 26.37 6.41 -18.65
N SER A 159 26.33 6.68 -19.96
CA SER A 159 25.20 7.32 -20.64
C SER A 159 23.95 6.46 -20.55
N LYS A 160 24.06 5.15 -20.86
CA LYS A 160 22.95 4.20 -20.74
C LYS A 160 22.45 4.09 -19.30
N MET A 161 23.36 4.08 -18.31
CA MET A 161 22.98 4.03 -16.91
C MET A 161 22.23 5.30 -16.46
N ALA A 162 22.71 6.47 -16.86
CA ALA A 162 22.03 7.74 -16.57
C ALA A 162 20.61 7.75 -17.15
N TRP A 163 20.46 7.36 -18.42
CA TRP A 163 19.15 7.22 -19.07
C TRP A 163 18.24 6.22 -18.36
N ASN A 164 18.77 5.07 -17.92
CA ASN A 164 18.01 4.09 -17.14
C ASN A 164 17.51 4.66 -15.82
N ILE A 165 18.32 5.48 -15.13
CA ILE A 165 17.92 6.15 -13.88
C ILE A 165 16.80 7.15 -14.15
N ILE A 166 16.94 8.00 -15.18
CA ILE A 166 15.89 8.95 -15.58
C ILE A 166 14.60 8.21 -15.91
N LYS A 167 14.66 7.16 -16.75
CA LYS A 167 13.50 6.34 -17.13
C LYS A 167 12.80 5.74 -15.90
N LYS A 168 13.57 5.31 -14.89
CA LYS A 168 13.05 4.76 -13.64
C LYS A 168 12.33 5.81 -12.79
N GLU A 169 12.85 7.03 -12.70
CA GLU A 169 12.27 8.09 -11.86
C GLU A 169 11.10 8.82 -12.53
N THR A 170 11.15 9.02 -13.85
CA THR A 170 10.10 9.72 -14.62
C THR A 170 8.89 8.83 -14.92
N GLY A 171 8.99 7.50 -14.69
CA GLY A 171 7.85 6.58 -14.76
C GLY A 171 7.21 6.43 -16.15
N ALA A 172 7.83 6.98 -17.20
CA ALA A 172 7.32 6.91 -18.55
C ALA A 172 7.30 5.44 -18.99
N LYS A 173 6.09 4.85 -18.95
CA LYS A 173 5.72 3.82 -19.92
C LYS A 173 5.82 4.53 -21.25
N ILE A 174 6.99 4.44 -21.90
CA ILE A 174 7.13 4.85 -23.29
C ILE A 174 6.08 4.00 -24.02
N LYS A 175 4.93 4.61 -24.33
CA LYS A 175 4.00 4.01 -25.29
C LYS A 175 4.87 3.86 -26.53
N HIS A 176 5.04 2.63 -26.98
CA HIS A 176 5.66 2.38 -28.27
C HIS A 176 4.71 3.04 -29.28
N HIS A 177 4.96 4.29 -29.64
CA HIS A 177 4.45 4.80 -30.89
C HIS A 177 5.25 4.02 -31.93
N SER A 178 4.62 3.01 -32.52
CA SER A 178 5.11 2.49 -33.78
C SER A 178 5.10 3.67 -34.74
N VAL A 179 6.28 4.20 -35.05
CA VAL A 179 6.42 5.09 -36.20
C VAL A 179 6.17 4.18 -37.39
N SER A 180 4.98 4.28 -37.95
CA SER A 180 4.55 3.44 -39.07
C SER A 180 5.27 3.79 -40.36
N GLU A 181 5.75 5.03 -40.51
CA GLU A 181 6.46 5.48 -41.71
C GLU A 181 7.34 6.69 -41.40
N ILE A 182 8.54 6.70 -41.99
CA ILE A 182 9.35 7.89 -42.17
C ILE A 182 9.40 8.11 -43.68
N ASN A 183 8.59 9.05 -44.21
CA ASN A 183 8.78 9.48 -45.59
C ASN A 183 9.90 10.54 -45.60
N VAL A 184 11.03 10.16 -46.20
CA VAL A 184 12.08 11.10 -46.57
C VAL A 184 11.88 11.37 -48.04
N ASP A 185 11.09 12.40 -48.38
CA ASP A 185 11.07 12.91 -49.75
C ASP A 185 12.45 13.54 -50.00
N GLY A 186 13.34 12.71 -50.52
CA GLY A 186 14.72 13.02 -50.79
C GLY A 186 14.84 14.18 -51.76
N ARG A 187 15.37 15.31 -51.28
CA ARG A 187 16.08 16.28 -52.10
C ARG A 187 17.33 16.71 -51.35
N LEU A 188 18.47 16.26 -51.89
CA LEU A 188 19.77 16.90 -51.76
C LEU A 188 19.72 18.30 -52.40
#